data_AF-A0AAN5CIW0-F1
#
_entry.id   AF-A0AAN5CIW0-F1
#
_cell.length_a   1.000
_cell.length_b   1.000
_cell.length_c   1.000
_cell.angle_alpha   90.00
_cell.angle_beta   90.00
_cell.angle_gamma   90.00
#
_symmetry.space_group_name_H-M   'P 1'
#
loop_
_entity.id
_entity.type
_entity.pdbx_description
1 polymer ?
#
loop_
_entity_poly.entity_id
_entity_poly.type
_entity_poly.pdbx_seq_one_letter_code
_entity_poly.pdbx_strand_id
1 'polypeptide(L)' 'LLIIFSGYDIFLGVLHFLFDAKIFLLPGVFATVLDFQHGSQALTILYFNLFMVPYTILITHLLYRYWAVHAPHKLEL' A
#
# COMPACT_ATOMS: atom_id res chain seq x y z
N LEU A 1 10.17 6.34 -10.58
CA LEU A 1 9.26 5.32 -10.00
C LEU A 1 9.86 4.69 -8.75
N LEU A 2 11.01 4.00 -8.83
CA LEU A 2 11.64 3.34 -7.67
C LEU A 2 11.94 4.30 -6.50
N ILE A 3 12.51 5.48 -6.81
CA ILE A 3 12.79 6.52 -5.80
C ILE A 3 11.50 7.03 -5.15
N ILE A 4 10.44 7.20 -5.94
CA ILE A 4 9.14 7.68 -5.44
C ILE A 4 8.53 6.65 -4.50
N PHE A 5 8.56 5.36 -4.87
CA PHE A 5 8.07 4.28 -3.99
C PHE A 5 8.91 4.16 -2.73
N SER A 6 10.23 4.19 -2.83
CA SER A 6 11.11 4.13 -1.67
C SER A 6 10.89 5.32 -0.72
N GLY A 7 10.68 6.53 -1.25
CA GLY A 7 10.31 7.69 -0.45
C GLY A 7 8.95 7.53 0.23
N TYR A 8 7.98 6.94 -0.48
CA TYR A 8 6.66 6.66 0.07
C TYR A 8 6.70 5.60 1.17
N ASP A 9 7.52 4.57 1.04
CA ASP A 9 7.71 3.53 2.05
C ASP A 9 8.32 4.11 3.33
N ILE A 10 9.29 5.02 3.21
CA ILE A 10 9.86 5.74 4.36
C ILE A 10 8.77 6.59 5.03
N PHE A 11 7.97 7.33 4.25
CA PHE A 11 6.86 8.13 4.77
C PHE A 11 5.83 7.26 5.52
N LEU A 12 5.43 6.13 4.95
CA LEU A 12 4.54 5.18 5.62
C LEU A 12 5.15 4.58 6.88
N GLY A 13 6.45 4.29 6.89
CA GLY A 13 7.19 3.81 8.05
C GLY A 13 7.21 4.83 9.19
N VAL A 14 7.40 6.11 8.87
CA VAL A 14 7.31 7.21 9.84
C VAL A 14 5.89 7.32 10.41
N LEU A 15 4.86 7.26 9.56
CA LEU A 15 3.46 7.27 10.02
C LEU A 15 3.14 6.05 10.89
N HIS A 16 3.62 4.88 10.52
CA HIS A 16 3.44 3.63 11.26
C HIS A 16 4.01 3.75 12.68
N PHE A 17 5.22 4.32 12.80
CA PHE A 17 5.85 4.57 14.09
C PHE A 17 5.11 5.62 14.92
N LEU A 18 4.63 6.70 14.28
CA LEU A 18 3.96 7.80 14.98
C LEU A 18 2.61 7.38 15.58
N PHE A 19 1.88 6.51 14.89
CA PHE A 19 0.50 6.16 15.25
C PHE A 19 0.33 4.74 15.81
N ASP A 20 1.42 4.02 16.08
CA ASP A 20 1.43 2.66 16.62
C ASP A 20 0.45 1.73 15.87
N ALA A 21 0.64 1.64 14.55
CA ALA A 21 -0.24 0.88 13.69
C ALA A 21 -0.05 -0.64 13.89
N LYS A 22 -1.12 -1.33 14.29
CA LYS A 22 -1.17 -2.79 14.44
C LYS A 22 -1.80 -3.43 13.22
N ILE A 23 -1.09 -4.38 12.64
CA ILE A 23 -1.54 -5.13 11.46
C ILE A 23 -2.03 -6.51 11.92
N PHE A 24 -3.25 -6.84 11.53
CA PHE A 24 -3.88 -8.12 11.78
C PHE A 24 -4.09 -8.85 10.45
N LEU A 25 -3.42 -9.99 10.31
CA LEU A 25 -3.58 -10.90 9.19
C LEU A 25 -4.58 -11.98 9.58
N LEU A 26 -5.83 -11.80 9.15
CA LEU A 26 -6.86 -12.83 9.26
C LEU A 26 -6.99 -13.57 7.93
N PRO A 27 -7.47 -14.82 7.91
CA PRO A 27 -7.74 -15.53 6.67
C PRO A 27 -8.66 -14.71 5.76
N GLY A 28 -8.12 -14.26 4.62
CA GLY A 28 -8.85 -13.47 3.62
C GLY A 28 -9.03 -11.98 3.95
N VAL A 29 -8.55 -11.49 5.10
CA VAL A 29 -8.71 -10.08 5.51
C VAL A 29 -7.38 -9.51 5.98
N PHE A 30 -6.97 -8.43 5.33
CA PHE A 30 -5.87 -7.60 5.78
C PHE A 30 -6.44 -6.41 6.55
N ALA A 31 -6.35 -6.46 7.89
CA ALA A 31 -6.90 -5.43 8.76
C ALA A 31 -5.77 -4.63 9.43
N THR A 32 -5.95 -3.32 9.52
CA THR A 32 -5.01 -2.43 10.22
C THR A 32 -5.79 -1.59 11.21
N VAL A 33 -5.28 -1.49 12.44
CA VAL A 33 -5.85 -0.67 13.51
C VAL A 33 -4.76 0.23 14.07
N LEU A 34 -5.01 1.53 14.22
CA LEU A 34 -4.05 2.43 14.88
C LEU A 34 -4.37 2.53 16.36
N ASP A 35 -3.38 2.18 17.19
CA ASP A 35 -3.49 2.18 18.64
C ASP A 35 -3.02 3.53 19.21
N PHE A 36 -3.66 4.61 18.78
CA PHE A 36 -3.39 5.95 19.28
C PHE A 36 -4.36 6.29 20.41
N GLN A 37 -3.93 7.08 21.40
CA GLN A 37 -4.61 7.32 22.71
C GLN A 37 -6.11 7.70 22.64
N HIS A 38 -6.65 8.04 21.48
CA HIS A 38 -8.08 8.06 21.17
C HIS A 38 -8.28 7.60 19.71
N GLY A 39 -8.24 6.28 19.47
CA GLY A 39 -8.28 5.68 18.13
C GLY A 39 -9.44 6.23 17.30
N SER A 40 -9.12 7.05 16.29
CA SER A 40 -10.10 7.60 15.37
C SER A 40 -10.25 6.67 14.18
N GLN A 41 -11.49 6.19 13.94
CA GLN A 41 -11.82 5.40 12.76
C GLN A 41 -11.45 6.14 11.48
N ALA A 42 -11.60 7.47 11.43
CA ALA A 42 -11.24 8.28 10.27
C ALA A 42 -9.72 8.25 9.99
N LEU A 43 -8.89 8.35 11.03
CA LEU A 43 -7.43 8.23 10.89
C LEU A 43 -7.01 6.84 10.43
N THR A 44 -7.72 5.81 10.91
CA THR A 44 -7.49 4.41 10.48
C THR A 44 -7.79 4.19 9.03
N ILE A 45 -8.94 4.69 8.56
CA ILE A 45 -9.31 4.63 7.15
C ILE A 45 -8.30 5.43 6.31
N LEU A 46 -7.91 6.62 6.75
CA LEU A 46 -6.96 7.47 6.01
C LEU A 46 -5.59 6.81 5.87
N TYR A 47 -5.04 6.25 6.96
CA TYR A 47 -3.78 5.50 6.93
C TYR A 47 -3.87 4.26 6.01
N PHE A 48 -4.96 3.50 6.12
CA PHE A 48 -5.17 2.32 5.28
C PHE A 48 -5.24 2.68 3.79
N ASN A 49 -5.94 3.75 3.43
CA ASN A 49 -6.00 4.23 2.05
C ASN A 49 -4.63 4.69 1.55
N LEU A 50 -3.88 5.44 2.36
CA LEU A 50 -2.50 5.84 2.04
C LEU A 50 -1.59 4.63 1.81
N PHE A 51 -1.79 3.53 2.53
CA PHE A 51 -1.06 2.29 2.30
C PHE A 51 -1.49 1.56 1.00
N MET A 52 -2.80 1.49 0.73
CA MET A 52 -3.34 0.72 -0.40
C MET A 52 -3.10 1.36 -1.77
N VAL A 53 -3.05 2.69 -1.84
CA VAL A 53 -2.79 3.43 -3.09
C VAL A 53 -1.44 3.07 -3.72
N PRO A 54 -0.28 3.26 -3.05
CA PRO A 54 1.03 2.92 -3.62
C PRO A 54 1.14 1.41 -3.88
N TYR A 55 0.55 0.57 -3.03
CA TYR A 55 0.54 -0.87 -3.21
C TYR A 55 -0.16 -1.26 -4.53
N THR A 56 -1.34 -0.69 -4.79
CA THR A 56 -2.10 -0.93 -6.02
C THR A 56 -1.33 -0.45 -7.25
N ILE A 57 -0.70 0.72 -7.18
CA ILE A 57 0.12 1.26 -8.27
C ILE A 57 1.34 0.36 -8.52
N LEU A 58 2.00 -0.14 -7.48
CA LEU A 58 3.14 -1.06 -7.57
C LEU A 58 2.74 -2.37 -8.26
N ILE A 59 1.64 -2.99 -7.81
CA ILE A 59 1.13 -4.24 -8.40
C ILE A 59 0.74 -4.01 -9.86
N THR A 60 0.08 -2.90 -10.18
CA THR A 60 -0.31 -2.58 -11.56
C THR A 60 0.92 -2.42 -12.46
N HIS A 61 1.97 -1.74 -11.99
CA HIS A 61 3.21 -1.60 -12.74
C HIS A 61 3.95 -2.93 -12.92
N LEU A 62 3.96 -3.79 -11.91
CA LEU A 62 4.55 -5.12 -12.00
C LEU A 62 3.77 -5.98 -13.00
N LEU A 63 2.44 -5.93 -12.98
CA LEU A 63 1.58 -6.65 -13.90
C LEU A 63 1.77 -6.16 -15.34
N TYR A 64 1.85 -4.83 -15.54
CA TYR A 64 2.16 -4.24 -16.83
C TYR A 64 3.51 -4.73 -17.38
N ARG A 65 4.57 -4.69 -16.56
CA ARG A 65 5.90 -5.17 -16.97
C ARG A 65 5.90 -6.67 -17.25
N TYR A 66 5.18 -7.45 -16.45
CA TYR A 66 5.05 -8.88 -16.64
C TYR A 66 4.39 -9.19 -17.99
N TRP A 67 3.27 -8.53 -18.31
CA TRP A 67 2.61 -8.69 -19.60
C TRP A 67 3.42 -8.15 -20.77
N ALA A 68 4.15 -7.06 -20.59
CA ALA A 68 5.03 -6.51 -21.62
C ALA A 68 6.13 -7.51 -22.03
N VAL A 69 6.65 -8.27 -21.07
CA VAL A 69 7.66 -9.31 -21.35
C VAL A 69 7.02 -10.60 -21.86
N HIS A 70 5.88 -11.02 -21.29
CA HIS A 70 5.31 -12.35 -21.55
C HIS A 70 4.36 -12.41 -22.75
N ALA A 71 3.64 -11.32 -23.02
CA ALA A 71 2.65 -11.24 -24.10
C ALA A 71 2.50 -9.80 -24.62
N PRO A 72 3.54 -9.22 -25.24
CA PRO A 72 3.53 -7.83 -25.72
C PRO A 72 2.38 -7.55 -26.71
N HIS A 73 2.00 -8.55 -27.52
CA HIS A 73 0.89 -8.48 -28.48
C HIS A 73 -0.49 -8.22 -27.85
N LYS A 74 -0.66 -8.37 -26.52
CA LYS A 74 -1.91 -8.05 -25.82
C LYS A 74 -1.98 -6.60 -25.34
N LEU A 75 -0.87 -5.86 -25.42
CA LEU A 75 -0.74 -4.47 -24.96
C LEU A 75 -0.76 -3.48 -26.13
N GLU A 76 -0.58 -3.95 -27.36
CA GLU A 76 -0.71 -3.17 -28.59
C GLU A 76 -2.17 -3.20 -29.06
N LEU A 77 -2.94 -2.17 -28.67
CA LEU A 77 -4.29 -1.89 -29.17
C LEU A 77 -4.40 -0.41 -29.51
#